data_AF-A0A7M7PNA4-F1
#
_entry.id   AF-A0A7M7PNA4-F1
#
_cell.length_a   1.000
_cell.length_b   1.000
_cell.length_c   1.000
_cell.angle_alpha   90.00
_cell.angle_beta   90.00
_cell.angle_gamma   90.00
#
_symmetry.space_group_name_H-M   'P 1'
#
loop_
_entity.id
_entity.type
_entity.pdbx_description
1 polymer ?
#
loop_
_entity_poly.entity_id
_entity_poly.type
_entity_poly.pdbx_seq_one_letter_code
_entity_poly.pdbx_strand_id
1 'polypeptide(L)'
;MGSPILNTLIALLATIMFMISTVMACSSCPHDCLLAYYPFEGDGTDSSGNNRDGTTTGDVSYAAGQCGQAASFNGASKMSVQSFANFAWGTSSVSVYGSSAPVIGGTTRASSIMGITLQGAGR
;
A
#
# COMPACT_ATOMS: atom_id res chain seq x y z
N MET A 1 -33.45 48.42 4.49
CA MET A 1 -32.64 48.25 3.27
C MET A 1 -31.22 48.00 3.73
N GLY A 2 -30.74 46.75 3.66
CA GLY A 2 -29.37 46.44 4.08
C GLY A 2 -28.38 47.23 3.23
N SER A 3 -27.39 47.86 3.85
CA SER A 3 -26.40 48.64 3.12
C SER A 3 -25.69 47.75 2.10
N PRO A 4 -25.49 48.21 0.85
CA PRO A 4 -24.92 47.38 -0.22
C PRO A 4 -23.53 46.85 0.15
N ILE A 5 -22.77 47.62 0.93
CA ILE A 5 -21.44 47.26 1.44
C ILE A 5 -21.49 46.03 2.35
N LEU A 6 -22.54 45.90 3.17
CA LEU A 6 -22.70 44.78 4.10
C LEU A 6 -23.00 43.48 3.35
N ASN A 7 -23.84 43.57 2.30
CA ASN A 7 -24.19 42.41 1.48
C ASN A 7 -23.00 41.90 0.66
N THR A 8 -22.17 42.81 0.12
CA THR A 8 -20.96 42.43 -0.62
C THR A 8 -19.90 41.79 0.28
N LEU A 9 -19.76 42.26 1.53
CA LEU A 9 -18.83 41.67 2.49
C LEU A 9 -19.24 40.26 2.91
N ILE A 10 -20.54 40.03 3.15
CA ILE A 10 -21.07 38.70 3.46
C ILE A 10 -20.87 37.73 2.29
N ALA A 11 -21.09 38.18 1.05
CA ALA A 11 -20.86 37.37 -0.14
C ALA A 11 -19.37 37.01 -0.35
N LEU A 12 -18.45 37.93 -0.03
CA LEU A 12 -17.01 37.69 -0.11
C LEU A 12 -16.55 36.67 0.95
N LEU A 13 -17.04 36.78 2.18
CA LEU A 13 -16.73 35.80 3.24
C LEU A 13 -17.30 34.41 2.92
N ALA A 14 -18.53 34.32 2.40
CA ALA A 14 -19.15 33.05 2.03
C ALA A 14 -18.42 32.33 0.87
N THR A 15 -17.96 33.08 -0.12
CA THR A 15 -17.18 32.54 -1.25
C THR A 15 -15.78 32.08 -0.84
N ILE A 16 -15.12 32.80 0.07
CA ILE A 16 -13.84 32.39 0.65
C ILE A 16 -14.02 31.11 1.49
N MET A 17 -15.07 31.00 2.31
CA MET A 17 -15.37 29.79 3.10
C MET A 17 -15.70 28.57 2.22
N PHE A 18 -16.37 28.79 1.09
CA PHE A 18 -16.70 27.74 0.11
C PHE A 18 -15.44 27.24 -0.63
N MET A 19 -14.57 28.15 -1.04
CA MET A 19 -13.30 27.81 -1.70
C MET A 19 -12.37 27.03 -0.77
N ILE A 20 -12.26 27.41 0.51
CA ILE A 20 -11.43 26.71 1.52
C ILE A 20 -11.92 25.27 1.74
N SER A 21 -13.23 25.01 1.64
CA SER A 21 -13.80 23.66 1.82
C SER A 21 -13.53 22.73 0.64
N THR A 22 -13.38 23.26 -0.57
CA THR A 22 -13.10 22.46 -1.79
C THR A 22 -11.64 22.04 -1.97
N VAL A 23 -10.70 22.61 -1.20
CA VAL A 23 -9.24 22.32 -1.32
C VAL A 23 -8.80 21.09 -0.52
N MET A 24 -9.72 20.43 0.19
CA MET A 24 -9.44 19.27 1.05
C MET A 24 -10.00 17.98 0.45
N ALA A 25 -9.69 17.73 -0.83
CA ALA A 25 -10.05 16.49 -1.51
C ALA A 25 -8.97 16.09 -2.52
N CYS A 26 -7.75 15.90 -2.03
CA CYS A 26 -6.73 14.97 -2.57
C CYS A 26 -5.49 15.07 -1.65
N SER A 27 -5.66 14.75 -0.38
CA SER A 27 -4.58 14.74 0.60
C SER A 27 -5.10 13.86 1.72
N SER A 28 -4.53 12.72 2.04
CA SER A 28 -3.33 12.06 1.61
C SER A 28 -3.52 10.64 2.17
N CYS A 29 -2.88 9.63 1.61
CA CYS A 29 -2.67 8.42 2.40
C CYS A 29 -1.23 8.41 2.93
N PRO A 30 -0.84 9.27 3.90
CA PRO A 30 0.41 9.10 4.59
C PRO A 30 0.16 8.03 5.67
N HIS A 31 0.54 6.79 5.38
CA HIS A 31 0.56 5.65 6.31
C HIS A 31 -0.78 5.16 6.90
N ASP A 32 -1.82 5.98 7.03
CA ASP A 32 -3.08 5.61 7.73
C ASP A 32 -4.03 4.70 6.92
N CYS A 33 -3.77 4.51 5.63
CA CYS A 33 -4.47 3.53 4.80
C CYS A 33 -3.57 2.36 4.40
N LEU A 34 -2.44 2.18 5.08
CA LEU A 34 -1.62 0.99 4.96
C LEU A 34 -2.41 -0.21 5.50
N LEU A 35 -2.68 -1.19 4.65
CA LEU A 35 -3.39 -2.41 5.01
C LEU A 35 -2.43 -3.52 5.45
N ALA A 36 -1.26 -3.60 4.83
CA ALA A 36 -0.17 -4.49 5.18
C ALA A 36 1.15 -4.05 4.52
N TYR A 37 2.28 -4.37 5.15
CA TYR A 37 3.62 -4.11 4.63
C TYR A 37 4.56 -5.26 4.97
N TYR A 38 5.08 -5.93 3.95
CA TYR A 38 5.98 -7.08 4.09
C TYR A 38 7.36 -6.69 3.55
N PRO A 39 8.34 -6.38 4.41
CA PRO A 39 9.69 -5.98 3.98
C PRO A 39 10.62 -7.16 3.70
N PHE A 40 10.21 -8.39 4.02
CA PHE A 40 11.00 -9.62 3.81
C PHE A 40 12.43 -9.60 4.38
N GLU A 41 12.61 -8.91 5.52
CA GLU A 41 13.84 -8.85 6.31
C GLU A 41 13.99 -10.09 7.20
N GLY A 42 14.07 -11.26 6.57
CA GLY A 42 14.30 -12.55 7.22
C GLY A 42 13.03 -13.34 7.54
N ASP A 43 11.85 -12.75 7.39
CA ASP A 43 10.56 -13.41 7.61
C ASP A 43 9.42 -12.83 6.75
N GLY A 44 8.20 -13.35 6.94
CA GLY A 44 6.98 -12.90 6.28
C GLY A 44 6.07 -12.04 7.15
N THR A 45 6.63 -11.36 8.15
CA THR A 45 5.83 -10.59 9.12
C THR A 45 5.32 -9.28 8.53
N ASP A 46 4.15 -8.86 8.99
CA ASP A 46 3.52 -7.61 8.62
C ASP A 46 4.04 -6.47 9.49
N SER A 47 4.87 -5.61 8.90
CA SER A 47 5.44 -4.41 9.53
C SER A 47 4.51 -3.19 9.46
N SER A 48 3.27 -3.33 8.97
CA SER A 48 2.29 -2.22 8.97
C SER A 48 1.69 -1.93 10.34
N GLY A 49 1.80 -2.86 11.29
CA GLY A 49 1.12 -2.79 12.59
C GLY A 49 -0.33 -3.29 12.56
N ASN A 50 -0.81 -3.86 11.45
CA ASN A 50 -2.16 -4.45 11.35
C ASN A 50 -2.21 -5.95 11.67
N ASN A 51 -1.08 -6.56 12.09
CA ASN A 51 -0.96 -7.97 12.47
C ASN A 51 -1.49 -8.93 11.38
N ARG A 52 -1.18 -8.65 10.12
CA ARG A 52 -1.57 -9.50 8.98
C ARG A 52 -0.39 -10.35 8.52
N ASP A 53 0.21 -11.10 9.42
CA ASP A 53 1.41 -11.89 9.10
C ASP A 53 1.15 -12.94 8.02
N GLY A 54 2.14 -13.14 7.15
CA GLY A 54 2.12 -14.14 6.10
C GLY A 54 2.65 -15.48 6.58
N THR A 55 2.04 -16.57 6.10
CA THR A 55 2.55 -17.94 6.26
C THR A 55 3.19 -18.39 4.96
N THR A 56 4.48 -18.73 4.99
CA THR A 56 5.20 -19.28 3.84
C THR A 56 4.93 -20.78 3.67
N THR A 57 4.97 -21.27 2.44
CA THR A 57 4.85 -22.70 2.13
C THR A 57 5.77 -23.07 0.98
N GLY A 58 6.52 -24.15 1.16
CA GLY A 58 7.60 -24.58 0.26
C GLY A 58 8.92 -23.89 0.62
N ASP A 59 9.87 -23.93 -0.32
CA ASP A 59 11.22 -23.38 -0.10
C ASP A 59 11.24 -21.87 -0.34
N VAL A 60 10.83 -21.09 0.66
CA VAL A 60 11.04 -19.64 0.72
C VAL A 60 12.31 -19.37 1.52
N SER A 61 13.28 -18.68 0.91
CA SER A 61 14.52 -18.28 1.56
C SER A 61 14.70 -16.77 1.51
N TYR A 62 15.44 -16.22 2.47
CA TYR A 62 15.70 -14.80 2.59
C TYR A 62 17.20 -14.55 2.39
N ALA A 63 17.56 -13.74 1.39
CA ALA A 63 18.94 -13.45 1.03
C ALA A 63 19.11 -11.96 0.73
N ALA A 64 20.35 -11.49 0.60
CA ALA A 64 20.63 -10.08 0.30
C ALA A 64 19.93 -9.64 -1.01
N GLY A 65 19.12 -8.59 -0.92
CA GLY A 65 18.47 -7.92 -2.03
C GLY A 65 19.27 -6.70 -2.53
N GLN A 66 18.66 -5.90 -3.41
CA GLN A 66 19.24 -4.61 -3.82
C GLN A 66 19.23 -3.59 -2.68
N CYS A 67 18.23 -3.66 -1.81
CA CYS A 67 18.15 -2.95 -0.55
C CYS A 67 17.64 -3.92 0.53
N GLY A 68 18.41 -4.12 1.60
CA GLY A 68 18.05 -5.08 2.65
C GLY A 68 18.07 -6.54 2.17
N GLN A 69 17.12 -7.34 2.64
CA GLN A 69 16.92 -8.73 2.21
C GLN A 69 15.77 -8.86 1.20
N ALA A 70 15.67 -10.04 0.59
CA ALA A 70 14.62 -10.39 -0.35
C ALA A 70 14.19 -11.85 -0.13
N ALA A 71 12.89 -12.09 -0.18
CA ALA A 71 12.31 -13.43 -0.22
C ALA A 71 12.41 -14.02 -1.63
N SER A 72 12.96 -15.22 -1.75
CA SER A 72 13.13 -15.95 -2.99
C SER A 72 11.99 -16.94 -3.21
N PHE A 73 11.29 -16.81 -4.34
CA PHE A 73 10.17 -17.67 -4.71
C PHE A 73 10.47 -18.44 -5.99
N ASN A 74 10.43 -19.77 -5.93
CA ASN A 74 10.85 -20.68 -7.00
C ASN A 74 9.72 -21.15 -7.92
N GLY A 75 8.53 -20.57 -7.81
CA GLY A 75 7.33 -20.96 -8.55
C GLY A 75 6.52 -22.11 -7.94
N ALA A 76 7.11 -22.91 -7.05
CA ALA A 76 6.40 -23.87 -6.20
C ALA A 76 6.17 -23.34 -4.78
N SER A 77 7.03 -22.41 -4.34
CA SER A 77 6.91 -21.72 -3.06
C SER A 77 6.00 -20.49 -3.14
N LYS A 78 5.32 -20.18 -2.04
CA LYS A 78 4.39 -19.05 -1.91
C LYS A 78 4.27 -18.56 -0.48
N MET A 79 3.69 -17.38 -0.31
CA MET A 79 3.21 -16.86 0.96
C MET A 79 1.70 -16.64 0.89
N SER A 80 0.99 -17.05 1.95
CA SER A 80 -0.44 -16.83 2.10
C SER A 80 -0.71 -15.95 3.31
N VAL A 81 -1.64 -15.01 3.19
CA VAL A 81 -2.07 -14.13 4.27
C VAL A 81 -3.56 -14.34 4.51
N GLN A 82 -3.88 -15.19 5.49
CA GLN A 82 -5.27 -15.61 5.72
C GLN A 82 -6.17 -14.48 6.22
N SER A 83 -5.60 -13.45 6.86
CA SER A 83 -6.33 -12.26 7.32
C SER A 83 -7.01 -11.48 6.20
N PHE A 84 -6.67 -11.77 4.94
CA PHE A 84 -7.32 -11.18 3.76
C PHE A 84 -8.39 -12.06 3.09
N ALA A 85 -8.61 -13.29 3.54
CA ALA A 85 -9.51 -14.25 2.89
C ALA A 85 -10.96 -13.75 2.75
N ASN A 86 -11.45 -12.98 3.74
CA ASN A 86 -12.79 -12.37 3.73
C ASN A 86 -12.71 -10.83 3.87
N PHE A 87 -11.64 -10.23 3.34
CA PHE A 87 -11.43 -8.79 3.47
C PHE A 87 -12.25 -8.01 2.43
N ALA A 88 -12.88 -6.91 2.86
CA ALA A 88 -13.61 -6.02 1.97
C ALA A 88 -12.63 -5.05 1.30
N TRP A 89 -12.18 -5.41 0.10
CA TRP A 89 -11.10 -4.72 -0.60
C TRP A 89 -11.44 -3.28 -1.03
N GLY A 90 -12.69 -2.97 -1.37
CA GLY A 90 -13.06 -1.63 -1.84
C GLY A 90 -12.11 -1.11 -2.93
N THR A 91 -11.73 0.16 -2.83
CA THR A 91 -10.63 0.74 -3.63
C THR A 91 -9.30 0.54 -2.91
N SER A 92 -8.49 -0.40 -3.40
CA SER A 92 -7.18 -0.74 -2.86
C SER A 92 -6.11 -0.75 -3.96
N SER A 93 -4.85 -0.56 -3.55
CA SER A 93 -3.67 -0.69 -4.39
C SER A 93 -2.67 -1.65 -3.76
N VAL A 94 -1.86 -2.26 -4.61
CA VAL A 94 -0.74 -3.14 -4.21
C VAL A 94 0.49 -2.70 -4.98
N SER A 95 1.61 -2.57 -4.28
CA SER A 95 2.93 -2.40 -4.89
C SER A 95 3.84 -3.54 -4.47
N VAL A 96 4.71 -3.95 -5.41
CA VAL A 96 5.68 -5.02 -5.22
C VAL A 96 7.02 -4.54 -5.77
N TYR A 97 8.09 -4.73 -5.01
CA TYR A 97 9.45 -4.39 -5.44
C TYR A 97 10.35 -5.63 -5.30
N GLY A 98 11.14 -5.89 -6.34
CA GLY A 98 11.91 -7.12 -6.46
C GLY A 98 12.55 -7.28 -7.83
N SER A 99 13.34 -8.33 -7.98
CA SER A 99 13.96 -8.74 -9.24
C SER A 99 13.33 -10.04 -9.74
N SER A 100 12.91 -10.03 -11.01
CA SER A 100 12.49 -11.25 -11.69
C SER A 100 13.72 -12.04 -12.12
N ALA A 101 13.66 -13.36 -11.95
CA ALA A 101 14.67 -14.22 -12.52
C ALA A 101 14.40 -14.48 -14.01
N PRO A 102 15.44 -14.61 -14.84
CA PRO A 102 15.23 -14.93 -16.25
C PRO A 102 14.57 -16.30 -16.39
N VAL A 103 13.61 -16.38 -17.30
CA VAL A 103 13.05 -17.66 -17.76
C VAL A 103 13.98 -18.19 -18.85
N ILE A 104 14.69 -19.28 -18.58
CA ILE A 104 15.61 -19.91 -19.55
C ILE A 104 15.11 -21.33 -19.81
N GLY A 105 14.77 -21.63 -21.07
CA GLY A 105 14.36 -22.98 -21.47
C GLY A 105 13.07 -23.50 -20.83
N GLY A 106 12.17 -22.61 -20.37
CA GLY A 106 10.90 -22.97 -19.73
C GLY A 106 10.99 -23.19 -18.21
N THR A 107 12.20 -23.18 -17.63
CA THR A 107 12.38 -23.22 -16.18
C THR A 107 12.49 -21.79 -15.66
N THR A 108 11.53 -21.38 -14.81
CA THR A 108 11.61 -20.10 -14.11
C THR A 108 12.54 -20.29 -12.91
N ARG A 109 13.67 -19.57 -12.88
CA ARG A 109 14.52 -19.52 -11.68
C ARG A 109 13.80 -18.75 -10.57
N ALA A 110 14.25 -18.90 -9.33
CA ALA A 110 13.60 -18.23 -8.21
C ALA A 110 13.69 -16.71 -8.32
N SER A 111 12.55 -16.02 -8.28
CA SER A 111 12.46 -14.55 -8.31
C SER A 111 12.53 -14.00 -6.90
N SER A 112 13.21 -12.87 -6.73
CA SER A 112 13.45 -12.27 -5.42
C SER A 112 12.54 -11.07 -5.21
N ILE A 113 11.69 -11.12 -4.19
CA ILE A 113 10.82 -10.01 -3.80
C ILE A 113 11.41 -9.38 -2.54
N MET A 114 11.73 -8.10 -2.63
CA MET A 114 12.24 -7.31 -1.51
C MET A 114 11.10 -6.72 -0.67
N GLY A 115 9.90 -6.60 -1.22
CA GLY A 115 8.73 -6.40 -0.39
C GLY A 115 7.44 -6.07 -1.13
N ILE A 116 6.39 -5.98 -0.34
CA ILE A 116 5.01 -5.80 -0.77
C ILE A 116 4.33 -4.80 0.15
N THR A 117 3.63 -3.84 -0.43
CA THR A 117 2.82 -2.86 0.31
C THR A 117 1.40 -2.91 -0.22
N LEU A 118 0.43 -3.03 0.68
CA LEU A 118 -1.00 -2.97 0.36
C LEU A 118 -1.59 -1.71 0.99
N GLN A 119 -2.33 -0.93 0.20
CA GLN A 119 -2.98 0.29 0.65
C GLN A 119 -4.48 0.26 0.31
N GLY A 120 -5.31 0.81 1.18
CA GLY A 120 -6.72 1.08 0.95
C GLY A 120 -6.95 2.54 0.58
N ALA A 121 -8.17 2.89 0.19
CA ALA A 121 -8.56 4.29 0.18
C ALA A 121 -8.63 4.82 1.62
N GLY A 122 -8.07 6.01 1.84
CA GLY A 122 -8.34 6.77 3.06
C GLY A 122 -9.85 6.93 3.21
N ARG A 123 -10.36 6.63 4.40
CA ARG A 123 -11.78 6.78 4.72
C ARG A 123 -12.21 8.24 4.69
#